data_AF-A0A538I864-F1
#
_entry.id   AF-A0A538I864-F1
#
_cell.length_a   1.000
_cell.length_b   1.000
_cell.length_c   1.000
_cell.angle_alpha   90.00
_cell.angle_beta   90.00
_cell.angle_gamma   90.00
#
_symmetry.space_group_name_H-M   'P 1'
#
loop_
_entity.id
_entity.type
_entity.pdbx_description
1 polymer ?
#
loop_
_entity_poly.entity_id
_entity_poly.type
_entity_poly.pdbx_seq_one_letter_code
_entity_poly.pdbx_strand_id
1 'polypeptide(L)'
;PTTGKPVAYSSIQSITNDVTLGWLVRGMHRWGASVFIILLFLHMGRVFLFGAYKYPRELTWVTGVLILATGMLMGFTGYLLPWDQTAYWATAVGINLNGTAPFLGPWLAQFLAGGPEIGSTTLAKFYALHMLLLPGAIIALIGIHIYLVTRLGVVSPPWSKEEAGRDRPVIPPRGGRAGLVRGSSRSTS
;
A
#
# COMPACT_ATOMS: atom_id res chain seq x y z
N PRO A 1 42.92 -0.24 -0.27
CA PRO A 1 42.03 -0.40 0.89
C PRO A 1 41.20 0.87 1.13
N THR A 2 40.08 1.00 0.40
CA THR A 2 39.17 2.14 0.49
C THR A 2 38.06 1.82 1.48
N THR A 3 38.25 2.25 2.73
CA THR A 3 37.24 2.53 3.78
C THR A 3 35.78 2.08 3.54
N GLY A 4 35.53 0.77 3.65
CA GLY A 4 34.57 0.14 4.58
C GLY A 4 33.09 0.55 4.68
N LYS A 5 32.55 1.48 3.88
CA LYS A 5 31.11 1.78 3.84
C LYS A 5 30.56 1.52 2.44
N PRO A 6 29.53 0.68 2.26
CA PRO A 6 28.86 0.51 0.97
C PRO A 6 28.36 1.87 0.45
N VAL A 7 28.51 2.14 -0.84
CA VAL A 7 28.14 3.42 -1.49
C VAL A 7 26.70 3.83 -1.16
N ALA A 8 25.79 2.87 -1.04
CA ALA A 8 24.39 3.09 -0.65
C ALA A 8 24.24 3.60 0.78
N TYR A 9 24.98 3.03 1.73
CA TYR A 9 24.94 3.46 3.13
C TYR A 9 25.49 4.89 3.29
N SER A 10 26.60 5.22 2.61
CA SER A 10 27.12 6.61 2.60
C SER A 10 26.16 7.59 1.94
N SER A 11 25.46 7.19 0.88
CA SER A 11 24.44 8.02 0.22
C SER A 11 23.30 8.37 1.18
N ILE A 12 22.83 7.41 1.97
CA ILE A 12 21.79 7.64 2.99
C ILE A 12 22.27 8.59 4.09
N GLN A 13 23.54 8.48 4.53
CA GLN A 13 24.11 9.41 5.50
C GLN A 13 24.14 10.83 4.92
N SER A 14 24.52 10.99 3.65
CA SER A 14 24.55 12.29 3.00
C SER A 14 23.14 12.89 2.85
N ILE A 15 22.13 12.10 2.45
CA ILE A 15 20.73 12.56 2.42
C ILE A 15 20.27 13.01 3.80
N THR A 16 20.67 12.30 4.85
CA THR A 16 20.20 12.61 6.21
C THR A 16 20.84 13.90 6.75
N ASN A 17 22.14 14.10 6.51
CA ASN A 17 22.93 15.13 7.19
C ASN A 17 23.23 16.35 6.31
N ASP A 18 23.37 16.16 5.00
CA ASP A 18 23.88 17.20 4.09
C ASP A 18 22.76 17.86 3.27
N VAL A 19 21.63 17.16 3.08
CA VAL A 19 20.48 17.69 2.32
C VAL A 19 19.51 18.41 3.25
N THR A 20 19.13 19.64 2.89
CA THR A 20 18.12 20.43 3.60
C THR A 20 16.82 19.65 3.74
N LEU A 21 16.37 19.44 4.99
CA LEU A 21 15.19 18.62 5.33
C LEU A 21 15.26 17.14 4.89
N GLY A 22 16.42 16.63 4.48
CA GLY A 22 16.54 15.23 4.05
C GLY A 22 16.26 14.23 5.18
N TRP A 23 16.64 14.56 6.42
CA TRP A 23 16.25 13.80 7.62
C TRP A 23 14.73 13.70 7.79
N LEU A 24 13.99 14.77 7.46
CA LEU A 24 12.54 14.83 7.60
C LEU A 24 11.87 13.94 6.55
N VAL A 25 12.25 14.08 5.27
CA VAL A 25 11.70 13.27 4.18
C VAL A 25 11.97 11.78 4.42
N ARG A 26 13.20 11.44 4.83
CA ARG A 26 13.57 10.06 5.18
C ARG A 26 12.80 9.55 6.39
N GLY A 27 12.63 10.39 7.41
CA GLY A 27 11.82 10.09 8.59
C GLY A 27 10.37 9.79 8.21
N MET A 28 9.75 10.68 7.42
CA MET A 28 8.39 10.53 6.91
C MET A 28 8.23 9.26 6.07
N HIS A 29 9.21 8.92 5.23
CA HIS A 29 9.15 7.70 4.43
C HIS A 29 9.19 6.44 5.31
N ARG A 30 10.09 6.40 6.30
CA ARG A 30 10.20 5.26 7.23
C ARG A 30 8.95 5.10 8.11
N TRP A 31 8.49 6.19 8.73
CA TRP A 31 7.30 6.17 9.57
C TRP A 31 6.03 5.96 8.76
N GLY A 32 5.95 6.58 7.57
CA GLY A 32 4.85 6.42 6.63
C GLY A 32 4.69 4.97 6.17
N ALA A 33 5.80 4.27 5.89
CA ALA A 33 5.77 2.84 5.58
C ALA A 33 5.18 2.01 6.74
N SER A 34 5.60 2.27 7.99
CA SER A 34 5.04 1.59 9.16
C SER A 34 3.54 1.85 9.34
N VAL A 35 3.14 3.11 9.24
CA VAL A 35 1.72 3.50 9.34
C VAL A 35 0.89 2.87 8.22
N PHE A 36 1.41 2.86 6.99
CA PHE A 36 0.75 2.21 5.85
C PHE A 36 0.44 0.73 6.12
N ILE A 37 1.42 -0.04 6.60
CA ILE A 37 1.22 -1.46 6.93
C ILE A 37 0.21 -1.63 8.07
N ILE A 38 0.32 -0.84 9.14
CA ILE A 38 -0.63 -0.89 10.27
C ILE A 38 -2.06 -0.61 9.78
N LEU A 39 -2.25 0.45 8.98
CA LEU A 39 -3.56 0.81 8.44
C LEU A 39 -4.11 -0.26 7.50
N LEU A 40 -3.27 -0.92 6.70
CA LEU A 40 -3.70 -2.07 5.88
C LEU A 40 -4.22 -3.20 6.77
N PHE A 41 -3.50 -3.60 7.82
CA PHE A 41 -3.99 -4.65 8.73
C PHE A 41 -5.30 -4.24 9.43
N LEU A 42 -5.40 -3.01 9.91
CA LEU A 42 -6.64 -2.51 10.52
C LEU A 42 -7.80 -2.49 9.52
N HIS A 43 -7.55 -2.11 8.27
CA HIS A 43 -8.53 -2.14 7.20
C HIS A 43 -9.00 -3.57 6.90
N MET A 44 -8.08 -4.52 6.81
CA MET A 44 -8.41 -5.94 6.62
C MET A 44 -9.23 -6.50 7.79
N GLY A 45 -8.83 -6.17 9.02
CA GLY A 45 -9.58 -6.54 10.22
C GLY A 45 -11.01 -5.99 10.20
N ARG A 46 -11.18 -4.71 9.86
CA ARG A 46 -12.51 -4.07 9.71
C ARG A 46 -13.38 -4.82 8.69
N VAL A 47 -12.84 -5.10 7.50
CA VAL A 47 -13.59 -5.77 6.41
C VAL A 47 -13.98 -7.18 6.81
N PHE A 48 -13.10 -7.90 7.49
CA PHE A 48 -13.36 -9.25 8.00
C PHE A 48 -14.45 -9.24 9.08
N LEU A 49 -14.32 -8.38 10.10
CA LEU A 49 -15.26 -8.30 11.23
C LEU A 49 -16.67 -7.87 10.80
N PHE A 50 -16.78 -6.99 9.81
CA PHE A 50 -18.08 -6.56 9.28
C PHE A 50 -18.61 -7.43 8.14
N GLY A 51 -17.93 -8.52 7.78
CA GLY A 51 -18.35 -9.42 6.72
C GLY A 51 -18.41 -8.76 5.34
N ALA A 52 -17.69 -7.66 5.13
CA ALA A 52 -17.76 -6.86 3.90
C ALA A 52 -17.13 -7.56 2.68
N TYR A 53 -16.41 -8.68 2.90
CA TYR A 53 -15.87 -9.56 1.87
C TYR A 53 -16.88 -10.51 1.23
N LYS A 54 -18.07 -10.69 1.84
CA LYS A 54 -19.11 -11.61 1.33
C LYS A 54 -19.70 -11.12 0.00
N TYR A 55 -20.33 -12.04 -0.73
CA TYR A 55 -21.04 -11.77 -1.99
C TYR A 55 -21.83 -10.45 -1.91
N PRO A 56 -21.72 -9.55 -2.92
CA PRO A 56 -21.02 -9.69 -4.21
C PRO A 56 -19.56 -9.18 -4.23
N ARG A 57 -18.92 -8.94 -3.08
CA ARG A 57 -17.63 -8.20 -2.97
C ARG A 57 -16.39 -9.10 -2.79
N GLU A 58 -16.48 -10.36 -3.20
CA GLU A 58 -15.38 -11.33 -3.09
C GLU A 58 -14.15 -10.87 -3.88
N LEU A 59 -14.33 -10.30 -5.07
CA LEU A 59 -13.22 -9.75 -5.87
C LEU A 59 -12.58 -8.52 -5.22
N THR A 60 -13.37 -7.69 -4.53
CA THR A 60 -12.84 -6.57 -3.74
C THR A 60 -11.97 -7.08 -2.59
N TRP A 61 -12.36 -8.20 -1.97
CA TRP A 61 -11.54 -8.84 -0.95
C TRP A 61 -10.24 -9.42 -1.51
N VAL A 62 -10.30 -10.16 -2.63
CA VAL A 62 -9.11 -10.71 -3.28
C VAL A 62 -8.11 -9.61 -3.63
N THR A 63 -8.57 -8.51 -4.23
CA THR A 63 -7.71 -7.36 -4.53
C THR A 63 -7.13 -6.72 -3.26
N GLY A 64 -7.89 -6.63 -2.18
CA GLY A 64 -7.40 -6.19 -0.87
C GLY A 64 -6.29 -7.08 -0.29
N VAL A 65 -6.45 -8.41 -0.38
CA VAL A 65 -5.41 -9.38 0.03
C VAL A 65 -4.16 -9.24 -0.82
N LEU A 66 -4.29 -9.04 -2.14
CA LEU A 66 -3.15 -8.81 -3.03
C LEU A 66 -2.42 -7.50 -2.71
N ILE A 67 -3.15 -6.43 -2.37
CA ILE A 67 -2.56 -5.17 -1.91
C ILE A 67 -1.80 -5.38 -0.60
N LEU A 68 -2.36 -6.14 0.36
CA LEU A 68 -1.66 -6.48 1.60
C LEU A 68 -0.36 -7.24 1.33
N ALA A 69 -0.41 -8.29 0.52
CA ALA A 69 0.76 -9.09 0.19
C ALA A 69 1.85 -8.26 -0.52
N THR A 70 1.45 -7.43 -1.50
CA THR A 70 2.37 -6.55 -2.23
C THR A 70 2.91 -5.45 -1.31
N GLY A 71 2.10 -4.91 -0.41
CA GLY A 71 2.52 -3.93 0.60
C GLY A 71 3.55 -4.50 1.57
N MET A 72 3.37 -5.74 2.04
CA MET A 72 4.35 -6.44 2.87
C MET A 72 5.68 -6.64 2.11
N LEU A 73 5.61 -7.02 0.84
CA LEU A 73 6.80 -7.15 -0.02
C LEU A 73 7.50 -5.80 -0.26
N MET A 74 6.73 -4.72 -0.42
CA MET A 74 7.24 -3.35 -0.52
C MET A 74 8.00 -2.95 0.76
N GLY A 75 7.45 -3.25 1.94
CA GLY A 75 8.13 -3.01 3.22
C GLY A 75 9.42 -3.81 3.36
N PHE A 76 9.40 -5.10 2.98
CA PHE A 76 10.59 -5.96 3.01
C PHE A 76 11.69 -5.44 2.07
N THR A 77 11.38 -5.20 0.80
CA THR A 77 12.38 -4.72 -0.19
C THR A 77 12.97 -3.36 0.19
N GLY A 78 12.19 -2.47 0.81
CA GLY A 78 12.68 -1.19 1.31
C GLY A 78 13.65 -1.32 2.48
N TYR A 79 13.44 -2.32 3.34
CA TYR A 79 14.34 -2.63 4.46
C TYR A 79 15.73 -3.10 3.98
N LEU A 80 15.84 -3.63 2.76
CA LEU A 80 17.11 -4.12 2.21
C LEU A 80 18.01 -2.99 1.68
N LEU A 81 17.44 -1.85 1.29
CA LEU A 81 18.16 -0.79 0.58
C LEU A 81 19.22 -0.03 1.40
N PRO A 82 19.14 0.10 2.74
CA PRO A 82 20.21 0.70 3.53
C PRO A 82 21.55 0.00 3.43
N TRP A 83 21.53 -1.28 3.04
CA TRP A 83 22.72 -2.10 2.82
C TRP A 83 23.69 -2.11 4.01
N ASP A 84 23.15 -2.11 5.22
CA ASP A 84 23.90 -2.41 6.44
C ASP A 84 24.01 -3.92 6.64
N GLN A 85 24.73 -4.36 7.68
CA GLN A 85 24.97 -5.77 7.94
C GLN A 85 23.65 -6.56 8.09
N THR A 86 22.64 -5.96 8.73
CA THR A 86 21.35 -6.59 8.96
C THR A 86 20.57 -6.71 7.65
N ALA A 87 20.54 -5.67 6.82
CA ALA A 87 19.92 -5.68 5.51
C ALA A 87 20.57 -6.68 4.55
N TYR A 88 21.90 -6.83 4.61
CA TYR A 88 22.63 -7.83 3.83
C TYR A 88 22.18 -9.26 4.16
N TRP A 89 22.15 -9.62 5.45
CA TRP A 89 21.72 -10.96 5.86
C TRP A 89 20.23 -11.19 5.61
N ALA A 90 19.38 -10.17 5.80
CA ALA A 90 17.98 -10.24 5.43
C ALA A 90 17.80 -10.51 3.92
N THR A 91 18.65 -9.92 3.08
CA THR A 91 18.68 -10.17 1.63
C THR A 91 19.05 -11.62 1.34
N ALA A 92 20.09 -12.15 1.99
CA ALA A 92 20.51 -13.54 1.83
C ALA A 92 19.39 -14.52 2.21
N VAL A 93 18.74 -14.30 3.35
CA VAL A 93 17.59 -15.11 3.79
C VAL A 93 16.44 -15.03 2.79
N GLY A 94 16.11 -13.82 2.30
CA GLY A 94 15.05 -13.62 1.31
C GLY A 94 15.31 -14.35 0.00
N ILE A 95 16.55 -14.31 -0.52
CA ILE A 95 16.94 -15.03 -1.73
C ILE A 95 16.85 -16.54 -1.51
N ASN A 96 17.38 -17.04 -0.40
CA ASN A 96 17.36 -18.47 -0.08
C ASN A 96 15.92 -18.99 0.09
N LEU A 97 15.04 -18.22 0.71
CA LEU A 97 13.62 -18.59 0.85
C LEU A 97 12.93 -18.68 -0.52
N ASN A 98 13.21 -17.77 -1.45
CA ASN A 98 12.69 -17.88 -2.81
C ASN A 98 13.26 -19.11 -3.53
N GLY A 99 14.51 -19.49 -3.20
CA GLY A 99 15.19 -20.68 -3.71
C GLY A 99 14.51 -22.01 -3.41
N THR A 100 13.70 -22.08 -2.34
CA THR A 100 13.02 -23.33 -1.94
C THR A 100 11.74 -23.60 -2.73
N ALA A 101 11.29 -22.66 -3.58
CA ALA A 101 10.08 -22.86 -4.37
C ALA A 101 10.27 -23.99 -5.41
N PRO A 102 9.32 -24.92 -5.53
CA PRO A 102 9.53 -26.20 -6.23
C PRO A 102 9.75 -26.08 -7.74
N PHE A 103 9.17 -25.06 -8.40
CA PHE A 103 9.24 -24.94 -9.86
C PHE A 103 10.23 -23.88 -10.33
N LEU A 104 10.15 -22.67 -9.78
CA LEU A 104 10.94 -21.52 -10.23
C LEU A 104 11.97 -21.06 -9.19
N GLY A 105 12.10 -21.77 -8.06
CA GLY A 105 12.90 -21.29 -6.92
C GLY A 105 14.38 -21.07 -7.26
N PRO A 106 15.11 -22.08 -7.79
CA PRO A 106 16.53 -21.92 -8.13
C PRO A 106 16.78 -20.78 -9.13
N TRP A 107 15.91 -20.65 -10.14
CA TRP A 107 16.00 -19.57 -11.12
C TRP A 107 15.71 -18.21 -10.50
N LEU A 108 14.68 -18.08 -9.66
CA LEU A 108 14.34 -16.85 -8.94
C LEU A 108 15.47 -16.43 -8.00
N ALA A 109 16.06 -17.36 -7.25
CA ALA A 109 17.17 -17.08 -6.35
C ALA A 109 18.40 -16.57 -7.13
N GLN A 110 18.76 -17.23 -8.23
CA GLN A 110 19.86 -16.78 -9.10
C GLN A 110 19.56 -15.41 -9.74
N PHE A 111 18.33 -15.21 -10.19
CA PHE A 111 17.89 -13.94 -10.75
C PHE A 111 17.99 -12.82 -9.71
N LEU A 112 17.49 -13.02 -8.49
CA LEU A 112 17.54 -12.02 -7.43
C LEU A 112 18.97 -11.76 -6.97
N ALA A 113 19.81 -12.80 -6.82
CA ALA A 113 21.21 -12.64 -6.49
C ALA A 113 21.97 -11.84 -7.54
N GLY A 114 21.69 -12.04 -8.84
CA GLY A 114 22.30 -11.25 -9.91
C GLY A 114 23.80 -11.49 -10.13
N GLY A 115 24.34 -12.58 -9.56
CA GLY A 115 25.72 -13.00 -9.71
C GLY A 115 26.05 -14.17 -8.77
N PRO A 116 27.32 -14.63 -8.76
CA PRO A 116 27.80 -15.69 -7.86
C PRO A 116 27.75 -15.29 -6.38
N GLU A 117 27.78 -13.99 -6.10
CA GLU A 117 27.78 -13.42 -4.75
C GLU A 117 26.77 -12.28 -4.65
N ILE A 118 26.23 -12.07 -3.44
CA ILE A 118 25.34 -10.93 -3.14
C ILE A 118 26.17 -9.66 -3.11
N GLY A 119 25.85 -8.71 -3.99
CA GLY A 119 26.66 -7.50 -4.18
C GLY A 119 25.87 -6.33 -4.78
N SER A 120 26.57 -5.43 -5.48
CA SER A 120 25.99 -4.22 -6.07
C SER A 120 24.88 -4.51 -7.08
N THR A 121 25.02 -5.56 -7.89
CA THR A 121 23.99 -5.99 -8.85
C THR A 121 22.71 -6.42 -8.16
N THR A 122 22.81 -7.15 -7.04
CA THR A 122 21.68 -7.55 -6.20
C THR A 122 20.95 -6.32 -5.68
N LEU A 123 21.70 -5.37 -5.11
CA LEU A 123 21.14 -4.12 -4.59
C LEU A 123 20.42 -3.32 -5.67
N ALA A 124 21.00 -3.20 -6.87
CA ALA A 124 20.37 -2.49 -7.99
C ALA A 124 19.04 -3.13 -8.41
N LYS A 125 18.94 -4.46 -8.39
CA LYS A 125 17.67 -5.17 -8.67
C LYS A 125 16.63 -4.89 -7.59
N PHE A 126 16.99 -5.00 -6.31
CA PHE A 126 16.06 -4.69 -5.21
C PHE A 126 15.64 -3.23 -5.22
N TYR A 127 16.53 -2.31 -5.58
CA TYR A 127 16.20 -0.90 -5.78
C TYR A 127 15.17 -0.72 -6.91
N ALA A 128 15.38 -1.35 -8.07
CA ALA A 128 14.42 -1.30 -9.18
C ALA A 128 13.06 -1.92 -8.82
N LEU A 129 13.07 -3.04 -8.09
CA LEU A 129 11.84 -3.67 -7.59
C LEU A 129 11.08 -2.74 -6.64
N HIS A 130 11.79 -2.14 -5.69
CA HIS A 130 11.20 -1.29 -4.66
C HIS A 130 10.72 0.06 -5.19
N MET A 131 11.46 0.68 -6.13
CA MET A 131 11.13 2.02 -6.61
C MET A 131 10.12 2.00 -7.77
N LEU A 132 10.19 1.00 -8.64
CA LEU A 132 9.39 0.97 -9.88
C LEU A 132 8.31 -0.12 -9.87
N LEU A 133 8.72 -1.39 -9.74
CA LEU A 133 7.82 -2.52 -9.99
C LEU A 133 6.73 -2.63 -8.93
N LEU A 134 7.10 -2.65 -7.65
CA LEU A 134 6.16 -2.83 -6.54
C LEU A 134 5.23 -1.63 -6.35
N PRO A 135 5.71 -0.36 -6.39
CA PRO A 135 4.81 0.79 -6.36
C PRO A 135 3.85 0.82 -7.56
N GLY A 136 4.33 0.50 -8.76
CA GLY A 136 3.48 0.39 -9.95
C GLY A 136 2.39 -0.68 -9.79
N ALA A 137 2.73 -1.85 -9.27
CA ALA A 137 1.77 -2.91 -8.98
C ALA A 137 0.74 -2.49 -7.91
N ILE A 138 1.18 -1.84 -6.83
CA ILE A 138 0.29 -1.32 -5.78
C ILE A 138 -0.68 -0.28 -6.36
N ILE A 139 -0.21 0.67 -7.16
CA ILE A 139 -1.06 1.69 -7.80
C ILE A 139 -2.12 1.03 -8.70
N ALA A 140 -1.72 0.07 -9.53
CA ALA A 140 -2.64 -0.66 -10.40
C ALA A 140 -3.70 -1.43 -9.58
N LEU A 141 -3.28 -2.15 -8.54
CA LEU A 141 -4.19 -2.89 -7.66
C LEU A 141 -5.15 -1.96 -6.90
N ILE A 142 -4.67 -0.82 -6.40
CA ILE A 142 -5.52 0.20 -5.76
C ILE A 142 -6.56 0.73 -6.74
N GLY A 143 -6.17 1.00 -7.99
CA GLY A 143 -7.09 1.44 -9.05
C GLY A 143 -8.22 0.43 -9.27
N ILE A 144 -7.88 -0.86 -9.41
CA ILE A 144 -8.86 -1.94 -9.53
C ILE A 144 -9.73 -2.03 -8.27
N HIS A 145 -9.12 -1.94 -7.09
CA HIS A 145 -9.83 -2.06 -5.81
C HIS A 145 -10.86 -0.94 -5.63
N ILE A 146 -10.48 0.32 -5.89
CA ILE A 146 -11.40 1.46 -5.81
C ILE A 146 -12.51 1.34 -6.86
N TYR A 147 -12.19 0.90 -8.08
CA TYR A 147 -13.19 0.62 -9.11
C TYR A 147 -14.24 -0.41 -8.62
N LEU A 148 -13.81 -1.51 -8.00
CA LEU A 148 -14.73 -2.50 -7.45
C LEU A 148 -15.56 -1.96 -6.28
N VAL A 149 -14.95 -1.18 -5.37
CA VAL A 149 -15.66 -0.56 -4.24
C VAL A 149 -16.72 0.43 -4.72
N THR A 150 -16.40 1.25 -5.72
CA THR A 150 -17.33 2.24 -6.30
C THR A 150 -18.47 1.58 -7.06
N ARG A 151 -18.24 0.42 -7.68
CA ARG A 151 -19.28 -0.33 -8.42
C ARG A 151 -20.17 -1.21 -7.54
N LEU A 152 -19.61 -1.82 -6.50
CA LEU A 152 -20.30 -2.81 -5.65
C LEU A 152 -20.79 -2.23 -4.31
N GLY A 153 -20.44 -0.98 -4.02
CA GLY A 153 -20.80 -0.28 -2.78
C GLY A 153 -20.06 -0.80 -1.54
N VAL A 154 -20.35 -0.17 -0.39
CA VAL A 154 -19.77 -0.51 0.91
C VAL A 154 -20.83 -1.09 1.84
N VAL A 155 -20.41 -1.94 2.77
CA VAL A 155 -21.33 -2.50 3.77
C VAL A 155 -21.56 -1.51 4.90
N SER A 156 -22.81 -1.39 5.32
CA SER A 156 -23.18 -0.67 6.54
C SER A 156 -22.58 -1.30 7.78
N PRO A 157 -22.22 -0.51 8.79
CA PRO A 157 -21.87 -1.06 10.07
C PRO A 157 -23.00 -1.96 10.62
N PRO A 158 -22.69 -3.06 11.34
CA PRO A 158 -23.69 -4.02 11.83
C PRO A 158 -24.78 -3.40 12.73
N TRP A 159 -24.51 -2.24 13.31
CA TRP A 159 -25.43 -1.49 14.15
C TRP A 159 -26.33 -0.50 13.39
N SER A 160 -26.12 -0.31 12.08
CA SER A 160 -26.93 0.58 11.25
C SER A 160 -28.12 -0.17 10.65
N LYS A 161 -29.34 0.37 10.83
CA LYS A 161 -30.55 -0.11 10.15
C LYS A 161 -30.66 0.38 8.70
N GLU A 162 -29.85 1.36 8.32
CA GLU A 162 -29.76 1.88 6.96
C GLU A 162 -28.63 1.18 6.20
N GLU A 163 -28.88 0.77 4.96
CA GLU A 163 -27.87 0.23 4.04
C GLU A 163 -27.01 1.36 3.45
N ALA A 164 -25.69 1.23 3.55
CA ALA A 164 -24.74 2.21 3.07
C ALA A 164 -24.70 2.14 1.54
N GLY A 165 -25.04 3.25 0.89
CA GLY A 165 -25.02 3.36 -0.57
C GLY A 165 -26.37 3.31 -1.28
N ARG A 166 -27.52 3.27 -0.57
CA ARG A 166 -28.78 3.73 -1.17
C ARG A 166 -28.84 5.25 -1.16
N ASP A 167 -29.33 5.85 -2.24
CA ASP A 167 -29.70 7.27 -2.25
C ASP A 167 -30.51 7.56 -0.99
N ARG A 168 -30.05 8.54 -0.20
CA ARG A 168 -30.85 8.99 0.95
C ARG A 168 -32.21 9.40 0.38
N PRO A 169 -33.32 8.82 0.84
CA PRO A 169 -34.61 9.39 0.53
C PRO A 169 -34.53 10.86 0.93
N VAL A 170 -34.89 11.77 0.03
CA VAL A 170 -35.07 13.17 0.40
C VAL A 170 -36.20 13.14 1.43
N ILE A 171 -35.84 13.13 2.73
CA ILE A 171 -36.81 13.23 3.81
C ILE A 171 -37.29 14.68 3.73
N PRO A 172 -38.53 14.96 3.29
CA PRO A 172 -39.05 16.32 3.38
C PRO A 172 -38.96 16.74 4.84
N PRO A 173 -38.47 17.94 5.15
CA PRO A 173 -38.25 18.37 6.53
C PRO A 173 -39.55 18.14 7.33
N ARG A 174 -39.49 17.24 8.32
CA ARG A 174 -40.59 17.04 9.26
C ARG A 174 -40.80 18.35 10.00
N GLY A 175 -41.89 19.04 9.66
CA GLY A 175 -42.38 20.18 10.42
C GLY A 175 -41.53 21.44 10.32
N GLY A 176 -41.18 21.88 9.10
CA GLY A 176 -40.94 23.30 8.87
C GLY A 176 -42.29 24.01 8.77
N ARG A 177 -42.63 24.88 9.72
CA ARG A 177 -43.84 25.73 9.69
C ARG A 177 -44.07 26.26 8.27
N ALA A 178 -45.26 26.03 7.72
CA ALA A 178 -45.72 26.64 6.47
C ALA A 178 -45.62 28.15 6.62
N GLY A 179 -44.61 28.79 6.02
CA GLY A 179 -44.43 30.23 6.15
C GLY A 179 -43.12 30.84 5.68
N LEU A 180 -42.07 30.06 5.36
CA LEU A 180 -40.76 30.64 5.01
C LEU A 180 -40.31 30.47 3.55
N VAL A 181 -41.17 29.97 2.66
CA VAL A 181 -40.90 30.04 1.21
C VAL A 181 -41.81 31.09 0.61
N ARG A 182 -41.36 32.35 0.65
CA ARG A 182 -41.98 33.45 -0.11
C ARG A 182 -41.70 33.19 -1.59
N GLY A 183 -42.76 33.03 -2.38
CA GLY A 183 -42.66 32.86 -3.82
C GLY A 183 -41.95 34.04 -4.48
N SER A 184 -40.96 33.74 -5.31
CA SER A 184 -40.49 34.65 -6.36
C SER A 184 -41.05 34.13 -7.67
N SER A 185 -42.17 34.72 -8.10
CA SER A 185 -42.68 34.55 -9.45
C SER A 185 -41.75 35.27 -10.43
N ARG A 186 -40.90 34.52 -11.14
CA ARG A 186 -40.37 34.97 -12.43
C ARG A 186 -41.31 34.48 -13.52
N SER A 187 -42.17 35.40 -13.95
CA SER A 187 -42.84 35.35 -15.24
C SER A 187 -41.81 35.57 -16.34
N THR A 188 -41.65 34.61 -17.24
CA THR A 188 -41.07 34.85 -18.57
C THR A 188 -41.93 34.12 -19.59
N SER A 189 -42.73 34.91 -20.31
CA SER A 189 -43.06 34.71 -21.72
C SER A 189 -41.80 34.77 -22.57
#